data_AF-A0A831PRM4-F1
#
_entry.id   AF-A0A831PRM4-F1
#
_cell.length_a   1.000
_cell.length_b   1.000
_cell.length_c   1.000
_cell.angle_alpha   90.00
_cell.angle_beta   90.00
_cell.angle_gamma   90.00
#
_symmetry.space_group_name_H-M   'P 1'
#
loop_
_entity.id
_entity.type
_entity.pdbx_description
1 polymer ?
#
loop_
_entity_poly.entity_id
_entity_poly.type
_entity_poly.pdbx_seq_one_letter_code
_entity_poly.pdbx_strand_id
1 'polypeptide(L)'
;ILTGEDIYLKEDFLKLARMHAVDIVHPDLATSGGLFETKRIGDLCQEEGVAMAMHFAGSPVSFMANVHCAAATENFIALEHHSVDVPWWEDMVNGHKPLFDKGFATVPDTPGLGVTLNDEVVKQHLMPGKQFFAPTPEWDVDRSNDRLWS
;
A
#
# COMPACT_ATOMS: atom_id res chain seq x y z
N ILE A 1 -16.69 3.51 12.02
CA ILE A 1 -16.58 3.57 10.55
C ILE A 1 -15.11 3.61 10.17
N LEU A 2 -14.70 2.75 9.25
CA LEU A 2 -13.37 2.69 8.66
C LEU A 2 -13.54 2.74 7.13
N THR A 3 -12.85 3.66 6.46
CA THR A 3 -12.92 3.81 4.99
C THR A 3 -11.70 4.60 4.48
N GLY A 4 -11.44 4.52 3.18
CA GLY A 4 -10.34 5.25 2.55
C GLY A 4 -9.63 4.56 1.39
N GLU A 5 -9.94 3.29 1.09
CA GLU A 5 -9.19 2.50 0.10
C GLU A 5 -9.15 3.15 -1.30
N ASP A 6 -10.23 3.84 -1.66
CA ASP A 6 -10.44 4.48 -2.96
C ASP A 6 -10.43 6.02 -2.88
N ILE A 7 -9.72 6.58 -1.89
CA ILE A 7 -9.54 8.03 -1.74
C ILE A 7 -8.12 8.42 -2.16
N TYR A 8 -8.01 9.37 -3.08
CA TYR A 8 -6.74 9.89 -3.57
C TYR A 8 -6.33 11.16 -2.83
N LEU A 9 -5.08 11.23 -2.39
CA LEU A 9 -4.45 12.35 -1.66
C LEU A 9 -5.16 12.71 -0.35
N LYS A 10 -4.50 13.56 0.45
CA LYS A 10 -4.93 13.88 1.83
C LYS A 10 -6.22 14.69 1.98
N GLU A 11 -6.66 15.39 0.94
CA GLU A 11 -7.67 16.42 1.05
C GLU A 11 -9.01 15.87 1.60
N ASP A 12 -9.44 14.72 1.10
CA ASP A 12 -10.70 14.11 1.52
C ASP A 12 -10.57 13.32 2.82
N PHE A 13 -9.42 12.70 3.09
CA PHE A 13 -9.14 12.12 4.41
C PHE A 13 -9.22 13.17 5.53
N LEU A 14 -8.64 14.35 5.30
CA LEU A 14 -8.65 15.43 6.28
C LEU A 14 -10.07 15.98 6.53
N LYS A 15 -10.92 16.04 5.48
CA LYS A 15 -12.34 16.39 5.64
C LYS A 15 -13.05 15.37 6.52
N LEU A 16 -12.87 14.07 6.25
CA LEU A 16 -13.47 12.99 7.04
C LEU A 16 -13.04 13.05 8.50
N ALA A 17 -11.74 13.27 8.75
CA ALA A 17 -11.19 13.35 10.09
C ALA A 17 -11.74 14.55 10.88
N ARG A 18 -11.72 15.76 10.29
CA ARG A 18 -12.25 16.99 10.91
C ARG A 18 -13.75 16.96 11.19
N MET A 19 -14.50 16.26 10.35
CA MET A 19 -15.94 16.08 10.54
C MET A 19 -16.24 14.97 11.56
N HIS A 20 -15.23 14.25 12.04
CA HIS A 20 -15.37 13.01 12.81
C HIS A 20 -16.35 12.03 12.14
N ALA A 21 -16.29 11.95 10.81
CA ALA A 21 -17.13 11.05 10.01
C ALA A 21 -16.60 9.60 10.02
N VAL A 22 -15.34 9.42 10.45
CA VAL A 22 -14.66 8.13 10.55
C VAL A 22 -13.97 7.99 11.91
N ASP A 23 -13.88 6.75 12.40
CA ASP A 23 -13.10 6.42 13.59
C ASP A 23 -11.64 6.11 13.21
N ILE A 24 -11.45 5.55 12.00
CA ILE A 24 -10.17 5.08 11.48
C ILE A 24 -10.13 5.40 9.98
N VAL A 25 -9.05 6.01 9.49
CA VAL A 25 -8.82 6.15 8.05
C VAL A 25 -8.14 4.90 7.48
N HIS A 26 -8.46 4.57 6.22
CA HIS A 26 -7.99 3.36 5.55
C HIS A 26 -7.31 3.60 4.20
N PRO A 27 -6.26 4.44 4.12
CA PRO A 27 -5.60 4.71 2.84
C PRO A 27 -4.91 3.46 2.29
N ASP A 28 -5.04 3.24 0.98
CA ASP A 28 -4.17 2.33 0.23
C ASP A 28 -2.94 3.09 -0.25
N LEU A 29 -1.74 2.65 0.14
CA LEU A 29 -0.49 3.34 -0.21
C LEU A 29 -0.26 3.40 -1.74
N ALA A 30 -0.65 2.37 -2.48
CA ALA A 30 -0.42 2.28 -3.92
C ALA A 30 -1.33 3.22 -4.72
N THR A 31 -2.49 3.62 -4.18
CA THR A 31 -3.45 4.49 -4.86
C THR A 31 -3.55 5.88 -4.25
N SER A 32 -3.29 6.06 -2.94
CA SER A 32 -3.46 7.34 -2.23
C SER A 32 -2.37 8.39 -2.48
N GLY A 33 -1.34 8.08 -3.27
CA GLY A 33 -0.24 8.99 -3.60
C GLY A 33 1.16 8.51 -3.18
N GLY A 34 1.29 7.25 -2.75
CA GLY A 34 2.56 6.63 -2.39
C GLY A 34 3.06 6.99 -0.99
N LEU A 35 4.24 6.46 -0.64
CA LEU A 35 4.87 6.54 0.70
C LEU A 35 4.72 7.89 1.39
N PHE A 36 5.09 8.97 0.70
CA PHE A 36 5.13 10.29 1.30
C PHE A 36 3.74 10.87 1.56
N GLU A 37 2.81 10.71 0.62
CA GLU A 37 1.46 11.24 0.78
C GLU A 37 0.66 10.40 1.79
N THR A 38 0.81 9.07 1.78
CA THR A 38 0.17 8.19 2.78
C THR A 38 0.65 8.48 4.20
N LYS A 39 1.95 8.70 4.40
CA LYS A 39 2.47 9.15 5.71
C LYS A 39 1.88 10.49 6.12
N ARG A 40 1.79 11.44 5.18
CA ARG A 40 1.18 12.75 5.43
C ARG A 40 -0.31 12.64 5.79
N ILE A 41 -1.05 11.71 5.18
CA ILE A 41 -2.44 11.41 5.57
C ILE A 41 -2.48 10.99 7.04
N GLY A 42 -1.62 10.05 7.44
CA GLY A 42 -1.49 9.60 8.82
C GLY A 42 -1.24 10.75 9.80
N ASP A 43 -0.23 11.59 9.52
CA ASP A 43 0.10 12.76 10.35
C ASP A 43 -1.09 13.71 10.54
N LEU A 44 -1.78 14.05 9.45
CA LEU A 44 -2.88 15.01 9.49
C LEU A 44 -4.10 14.45 10.20
N CYS A 45 -4.41 13.15 10.02
CA CYS A 45 -5.49 12.51 10.74
C CYS A 45 -5.16 12.34 12.24
N GLN A 46 -3.89 12.17 12.60
CA GLN A 46 -3.43 12.11 13.98
C GLN A 46 -3.74 13.43 14.73
N GLU A 47 -3.57 14.59 14.08
CA GLU A 47 -3.89 15.90 14.66
C GLU A 47 -5.38 16.02 15.06
N GLU A 48 -6.25 15.29 14.37
CA GLU A 48 -7.70 15.25 14.62
C GLU A 48 -8.10 14.07 15.53
N GLY A 49 -7.13 13.32 16.08
CA GLY A 49 -7.36 12.18 16.97
C GLY A 49 -7.88 10.92 16.27
N VAL A 50 -7.69 10.80 14.96
CA VAL A 50 -8.16 9.67 14.14
C VAL A 50 -7.01 8.70 13.89
N ALA A 51 -7.23 7.41 14.13
CA ALA A 51 -6.23 6.36 13.90
C ALA A 51 -6.15 5.97 12.41
N MET A 52 -5.04 5.33 12.02
CA MET A 52 -4.83 4.83 10.66
C MET A 52 -4.62 3.32 10.64
N ALA A 53 -5.47 2.61 9.90
CA ALA A 53 -5.18 1.25 9.44
C ALA A 53 -4.85 1.34 7.95
N MET A 54 -3.86 0.61 7.45
CA MET A 54 -3.47 0.71 6.05
C MET A 54 -4.15 -0.40 5.24
N HIS A 55 -4.87 0.00 4.18
CA HIS A 55 -5.43 -0.93 3.20
C HIS A 55 -4.28 -1.50 2.37
N PHE A 56 -4.31 -2.81 2.11
CA PHE A 56 -3.31 -3.43 1.28
C PHE A 56 -3.78 -4.73 0.62
N ALA A 57 -3.84 -4.68 -0.70
CA ALA A 57 -3.96 -5.86 -1.57
C ALA A 57 -2.95 -5.74 -2.72
N GLY A 58 -1.77 -6.36 -2.59
CA GLY A 58 -0.73 -6.19 -3.60
C GLY A 58 0.44 -7.16 -3.50
N SER A 59 1.52 -6.82 -4.22
CA SER A 59 2.77 -7.58 -4.24
C SER A 59 3.63 -7.33 -3.00
N PRO A 60 4.63 -8.17 -2.70
CA PRO A 60 5.52 -7.97 -1.55
C PRO A 60 6.30 -6.66 -1.60
N VAL A 61 6.53 -6.11 -2.80
CA VAL A 61 7.18 -4.81 -2.96
C VAL A 61 6.32 -3.70 -2.32
N SER A 62 5.02 -3.69 -2.61
CA SER A 62 4.08 -2.72 -2.02
C SER A 62 3.82 -3.02 -0.54
N PHE A 63 3.84 -4.30 -0.14
CA PHE A 63 3.78 -4.67 1.29
C PHE A 63 4.94 -4.07 2.08
N MET A 64 6.18 -4.22 1.60
CA MET A 64 7.34 -3.64 2.28
C MET A 64 7.33 -2.11 2.28
N ALA A 65 6.79 -1.47 1.24
CA ALA A 65 6.53 -0.02 1.28
C ALA A 65 5.53 0.35 2.38
N ASN A 66 4.47 -0.41 2.55
CA ASN A 66 3.52 -0.22 3.67
C ASN A 66 4.19 -0.44 5.03
N VAL A 67 5.06 -1.45 5.19
CA VAL A 67 5.81 -1.68 6.45
C VAL A 67 6.65 -0.45 6.84
N HIS A 68 7.35 0.15 5.88
CA HIS A 68 8.11 1.39 6.13
C HIS A 68 7.23 2.58 6.47
N CYS A 69 6.11 2.75 5.76
CA CYS A 69 5.15 3.83 6.04
C CYS A 69 4.53 3.67 7.43
N ALA A 70 4.08 2.46 7.77
CA ALA A 70 3.51 2.11 9.07
C ALA A 70 4.50 2.38 10.21
N ALA A 71 5.75 1.95 10.06
CA ALA A 71 6.80 2.20 11.05
C ALA A 71 7.11 3.68 11.28
N ALA A 72 6.87 4.52 10.28
CA ALA A 72 7.07 5.97 10.32
C ALA A 72 5.82 6.77 10.72
N THR A 73 4.69 6.10 11.02
CA THR A 73 3.41 6.75 11.31
C THR A 73 2.93 6.41 12.72
N GLU A 74 2.78 7.42 13.59
CA GLU A 74 2.53 7.18 15.02
C GLU A 74 1.12 6.68 15.33
N ASN A 75 0.10 7.13 14.58
CA ASN A 75 -1.29 6.71 14.76
C ASN A 75 -1.65 5.41 14.01
N PHE A 76 -0.65 4.67 13.51
CA PHE A 76 -0.84 3.38 12.85
C PHE A 76 -1.31 2.30 13.83
N ILE A 77 -2.31 1.50 13.43
CA ILE A 77 -2.84 0.40 14.26
C ILE A 77 -2.73 -0.99 13.63
N ALA A 78 -2.82 -1.10 12.30
CA ALA A 78 -2.80 -2.38 11.59
C ALA A 78 -2.54 -2.18 10.09
N LEU A 79 -1.86 -3.16 9.49
CA LEU A 79 -1.64 -3.27 8.05
C LEU A 79 -2.33 -4.54 7.57
N GLU A 80 -3.19 -4.41 6.57
CA GLU A 80 -3.81 -5.56 5.93
C GLU A 80 -2.78 -6.43 5.20
N HIS A 81 -3.00 -7.74 5.16
CA HIS A 81 -2.25 -8.65 4.30
C HIS A 81 -3.17 -9.71 3.68
N HIS A 82 -3.49 -9.53 2.39
CA HIS A 82 -4.44 -10.40 1.69
C HIS A 82 -3.83 -11.70 1.14
N SER A 83 -2.52 -11.78 0.93
CA SER A 83 -1.88 -12.88 0.17
C SER A 83 -1.34 -14.03 1.02
N VAL A 84 -1.84 -14.19 2.25
CA VAL A 84 -1.38 -15.24 3.20
C VAL A 84 -1.51 -16.66 2.66
N ASP A 85 -2.46 -16.90 1.74
CA ASP A 85 -2.74 -18.22 1.15
C ASP A 85 -2.04 -18.45 -0.20
N VAL A 86 -1.12 -17.56 -0.60
CA VAL A 86 -0.39 -17.66 -1.88
C VAL A 86 1.04 -18.13 -1.61
N PRO A 87 1.37 -19.43 -1.79
CA PRO A 87 2.63 -20.00 -1.29
C PRO A 87 3.91 -19.41 -1.90
N TRP A 88 3.80 -18.89 -3.13
CA TRP A 88 4.90 -18.30 -3.89
C TRP A 88 4.98 -16.77 -3.74
N TRP A 89 4.11 -16.15 -2.95
CA TRP A 89 4.02 -14.69 -2.87
C TRP A 89 5.32 -14.07 -2.34
N GLU A 90 5.88 -14.58 -1.24
CA GLU A 90 7.17 -14.12 -0.72
C GLU A 90 8.34 -14.41 -1.68
N ASP A 91 8.20 -15.39 -2.57
CA ASP A 91 9.24 -15.75 -3.54
C ASP A 91 9.33 -14.77 -4.71
N MET A 92 8.34 -13.89 -4.90
CA MET A 92 8.41 -12.78 -5.84
C MET A 92 9.49 -11.75 -5.48
N VAL A 93 10.04 -11.80 -4.28
CA VAL A 93 11.14 -10.92 -3.85
C VAL A 93 12.29 -11.68 -3.20
N ASN A 94 13.49 -11.11 -3.35
CA ASN A 94 14.66 -11.47 -2.58
C ASN A 94 14.79 -10.51 -1.37
N GLY A 95 15.30 -11.00 -0.26
CA GLY A 95 15.45 -10.23 0.98
C GLY A 95 15.35 -11.11 2.22
N HIS A 96 15.11 -10.50 3.37
CA HIS A 96 14.82 -11.23 4.60
C HIS A 96 13.53 -12.03 4.45
N LYS A 97 13.53 -13.29 4.92
CA LYS A 97 12.35 -14.15 4.98
C LYS A 97 12.25 -14.83 6.36
N PRO A 98 11.04 -15.08 6.87
CA PRO A 98 9.75 -14.69 6.28
C PRO A 98 9.53 -13.17 6.36
N LEU A 99 8.70 -12.62 5.48
CA LEU A 99 8.33 -11.20 5.50
C LEU A 99 7.41 -10.87 6.70
N PHE A 100 6.65 -11.85 7.16
CA PHE A 100 5.82 -11.78 8.36
C PHE A 100 5.87 -13.10 9.13
N ASP A 101 5.83 -13.03 10.45
CA ASP A 101 5.68 -14.20 11.32
C ASP A 101 4.67 -13.89 12.44
N LYS A 102 3.78 -14.83 12.73
CA LYS A 102 2.78 -14.73 13.81
C LYS A 102 1.98 -13.42 13.81
N GLY A 103 1.64 -12.90 12.64
CA GLY A 103 0.85 -11.67 12.48
C GLY A 103 1.66 -10.37 12.57
N PHE A 104 2.99 -10.42 12.61
CA PHE A 104 3.85 -9.25 12.64
C PHE A 104 4.85 -9.25 11.48
N ALA A 105 4.99 -8.10 10.82
CA ALA A 105 6.03 -7.87 9.82
C ALA A 105 7.25 -7.21 10.46
N THR A 106 8.45 -7.60 10.01
CA THR A 106 9.70 -6.99 10.50
C THR A 106 10.08 -5.81 9.63
N VAL A 107 10.34 -4.65 10.25
CA VAL A 107 10.89 -3.49 9.53
C VAL A 107 12.36 -3.78 9.19
N PRO A 108 12.75 -3.78 7.91
CA PRO A 108 14.10 -4.11 7.50
C PRO A 108 15.08 -2.98 7.84
N ASP A 109 16.31 -3.34 8.17
CA ASP A 109 17.44 -2.43 8.46
C ASP A 109 18.37 -2.22 7.25
N THR A 110 18.02 -2.81 6.11
CA THR A 110 18.77 -2.69 4.84
C THR A 110 18.25 -1.52 3.99
N PRO A 111 19.07 -1.00 3.05
CA PRO A 111 18.68 0.15 2.24
C PRO A 111 17.41 -0.06 1.40
N GLY A 112 16.70 1.04 1.12
CA GLY A 112 15.50 1.02 0.27
C GLY A 112 14.32 0.34 0.96
N LEU A 113 13.55 -0.46 0.20
CA LEU A 113 12.42 -1.22 0.75
C LEU A 113 12.85 -2.48 1.51
N GLY A 114 14.14 -2.80 1.54
CA GLY A 114 14.68 -4.02 2.14
C GLY A 114 14.43 -5.30 1.34
N VAL A 115 13.92 -5.16 0.12
CA VAL A 115 13.67 -6.26 -0.82
C VAL A 115 14.05 -5.84 -2.25
N THR A 116 14.40 -6.83 -3.08
CA THR A 116 14.56 -6.68 -4.53
C THR A 116 13.65 -7.65 -5.28
N LEU A 117 13.21 -7.29 -6.48
CA LEU A 117 12.31 -8.15 -7.26
C LEU A 117 13.03 -9.44 -7.68
N ASN A 118 12.33 -10.56 -7.59
CA ASN A 118 12.74 -11.83 -8.18
C ASN A 118 12.02 -12.02 -9.53
N ASP A 119 12.64 -11.51 -10.59
CA ASP A 119 12.10 -11.56 -11.95
C ASP A 119 11.72 -12.97 -12.42
N GLU A 120 12.46 -14.00 -11.98
CA GLU A 120 12.22 -15.37 -12.40
C GLU A 120 10.87 -15.88 -11.88
N VAL A 121 10.59 -15.68 -10.59
CA VAL A 121 9.33 -16.08 -9.96
C VAL A 121 8.17 -15.25 -10.48
N VAL A 122 8.36 -13.93 -10.63
CA VAL A 122 7.31 -13.06 -11.17
C VAL A 122 6.91 -13.48 -12.58
N LYS A 123 7.88 -13.82 -13.45
CA LYS A 123 7.60 -14.30 -14.82
C LYS A 123 6.86 -15.63 -14.84
N GLN A 124 7.10 -16.52 -13.87
CA GLN A 124 6.41 -17.82 -13.77
C GLN A 124 4.93 -17.68 -13.41
N HIS A 125 4.56 -16.62 -12.70
CA HIS A 125 3.20 -16.41 -12.18
C HIS A 125 2.41 -15.29 -12.87
N LEU A 126 2.81 -14.89 -14.07
CA LEU A 126 2.03 -13.94 -14.88
C LEU A 126 0.68 -14.54 -15.27
N MET A 127 -0.36 -13.70 -15.27
CA MET A 127 -1.66 -14.08 -15.83
C MET A 127 -1.53 -14.41 -17.33
N PRO A 128 -2.35 -15.34 -17.86
CA PRO A 128 -2.35 -15.65 -19.29
C PRO A 128 -2.51 -14.39 -20.16
N GLY A 129 -1.64 -14.24 -21.15
CA GLY A 129 -1.64 -13.11 -22.08
C GLY A 129 -1.01 -11.82 -21.54
N LYS A 130 -0.46 -11.81 -20.32
CA LYS A 130 0.30 -10.67 -19.78
C LYS A 130 1.81 -10.85 -20.01
N GLN A 131 2.51 -9.72 -20.11
CA GLN A 131 3.97 -9.69 -20.27
C GLN A 131 4.60 -9.01 -19.05
N PHE A 132 5.81 -9.44 -18.70
CA PHE A 132 6.61 -8.81 -17.66
C PHE A 132 7.04 -7.42 -18.11
N PHE A 133 6.65 -6.39 -17.35
CA PHE A 133 6.84 -4.98 -17.72
C PHE A 133 6.41 -4.69 -19.18
N ALA A 134 5.18 -5.07 -19.52
CA ALA A 134 4.59 -4.74 -20.80
C ALA A 134 4.70 -3.22 -21.05
N PRO A 135 5.00 -2.78 -22.29
CA PRO A 135 4.91 -1.37 -22.62
C PRO A 135 3.44 -0.93 -22.45
N THR A 136 3.24 0.31 -22.00
CA THR A 136 1.91 0.85 -21.75
C THR A 136 1.60 2.11 -22.57
N PRO A 137 1.80 2.10 -23.91
CA PRO A 137 1.61 3.29 -24.75
C PRO A 137 0.16 3.76 -24.82
N GLU A 138 -0.81 2.91 -24.44
CA GLU A 138 -2.20 3.32 -24.30
C GLU A 138 -2.36 4.50 -23.33
N TRP A 139 -1.57 4.55 -22.24
CA TRP A 139 -1.62 5.65 -21.26
C TRP A 139 -0.90 6.92 -21.73
N ASP A 140 -0.16 6.88 -22.85
CA ASP A 140 0.40 8.09 -23.45
C ASP A 140 -0.69 8.95 -24.11
N VAL A 141 -1.82 8.33 -24.48
CA VAL A 141 -2.94 8.97 -25.18
C VAL A 141 -4.22 8.98 -24.34
N ASP A 142 -4.49 7.91 -23.59
CA ASP A 142 -5.62 7.81 -22.70
C ASP A 142 -5.31 8.52 -21.38
N ARG A 143 -5.99 9.65 -21.18
CA ARG A 143 -6.03 10.28 -19.86
C ARG A 143 -6.90 9.40 -18.95
N SER A 144 -6.49 9.24 -17.68
CA SER A 144 -7.30 8.54 -16.68
C SER A 144 -8.74 9.05 -16.76
N ASN A 145 -9.72 8.15 -16.70
CA ASN A 145 -11.13 8.52 -16.56
C ASN A 145 -11.40 8.99 -15.12
N ASP A 146 -10.57 9.92 -14.61
CA ASP A 146 -10.78 10.67 -13.38
C ASP A 146 -11.98 11.58 -13.58
N ARG A 147 -13.16 10.98 -13.48
CA ARG A 147 -14.42 11.72 -13.39
C ARG A 147 -14.57 12.11 -11.93
N LEU A 148 -15.02 13.34 -11.70
CA LEU A 148 -15.37 13.87 -10.37
C LEU A 148 -16.44 13.04 -9.62
N TRP A 149 -16.98 12.01 -10.26
CA TRP A 149 -17.97 11.08 -9.73
C TRP A 149 -17.73 9.71 -10.40
N SER A 150 -17.20 8.77 -9.62
CA SER A 150 -17.48 7.34 -9.76
C SER A 150 -18.81 7.00 -9.10
#